data_AF-A0AAU3M804-F1
#
_entry.id   AF-A0AAU3M804-F1
#
_cell.length_a   1.000
_cell.length_b   1.000
_cell.length_c   1.000
_cell.angle_alpha   90.00
_cell.angle_beta   90.00
_cell.angle_gamma   90.00
#
_symmetry.space_group_name_H-M   'P 1'
#
loop_
_entity.id
_entity.type
_entity.pdbx_description
1 polymer ?
#
loop_
_entity_poly.entity_id
_entity_poly.type
_entity_poly.pdbx_seq_one_letter_code
_entity_poly.pdbx_strand_id
1 'polypeptide(L)'
;MLVNYNSRQCLSVADFSTQTAAPVVQAICRQSEAQYWHLEEHPDGTWVVNVNSGQCLAAPAASTDALTEINQYPCGDYPDHYWHLEGHCPFPPMTRSFSSSAVRGLTRADSWGWVLSAGSGRFGQGGGVRGLHKGCE
;
A
#
# COMPACT_ATOMS: atom_id res chain seq x y z
N MET A 1 0.31 -7.04 -8.44
CA MET A 1 0.22 -6.07 -9.55
C MET A 1 -0.23 -4.74 -8.99
N LEU A 2 0.49 -3.66 -9.28
CA LEU A 2 0.13 -2.30 -8.84
C LEU A 2 -0.50 -1.55 -10.02
N VAL A 3 -1.75 -1.10 -9.85
CA VAL A 3 -2.54 -0.46 -10.91
C VAL A 3 -2.81 0.99 -10.52
N ASN A 4 -2.50 1.91 -11.41
CA ASN A 4 -2.85 3.30 -11.23
C ASN A 4 -4.36 3.51 -11.43
N TYR A 5 -5.00 4.16 -10.47
CA TYR A 5 -6.45 4.34 -10.46
C TYR A 5 -6.96 5.16 -11.65
N ASN A 6 -6.26 6.25 -12.01
CA ASN A 6 -6.68 7.17 -13.08
C ASN A 6 -6.50 6.58 -14.48
N SER A 7 -5.29 6.10 -14.78
CA SER A 7 -4.94 5.60 -16.13
C SER A 7 -5.36 4.16 -16.39
N ARG A 8 -5.69 3.39 -15.34
CA ARG A 8 -5.88 1.93 -15.40
C ARG A 8 -4.68 1.15 -15.92
N GLN A 9 -3.50 1.78 -15.94
CA GLN A 9 -2.24 1.15 -16.33
C GLN A 9 -1.51 0.57 -15.12
N CYS A 10 -0.65 -0.39 -15.40
CA CYS A 10 0.12 -1.12 -14.40
C CYS A 10 1.53 -0.57 -14.29
N LEU A 11 2.08 -0.55 -13.08
CA LEU A 11 3.50 -0.33 -12.85
C LEU A 11 4.28 -1.50 -13.48
N SER A 12 5.20 -1.20 -14.40
CA SER A 12 5.90 -2.19 -15.22
C SER A 12 7.36 -1.80 -15.39
N VAL A 13 8.26 -2.77 -15.41
CA VAL A 13 9.59 -2.54 -15.99
C VAL A 13 9.43 -2.39 -17.51
N ALA A 14 10.10 -1.40 -18.10
CA ALA A 14 10.02 -1.13 -19.54
C ALA A 14 10.52 -2.33 -20.36
N ASP A 15 9.81 -2.62 -21.45
CA ASP A 15 10.12 -3.69 -22.41
C ASP A 15 10.36 -5.07 -21.79
N PHE A 16 9.80 -5.33 -20.60
CA PHE A 16 10.01 -6.57 -19.85
C PHE A 16 11.48 -6.85 -19.51
N SER A 17 12.31 -5.79 -19.50
CA SER A 17 13.76 -5.91 -19.34
C SER A 17 14.13 -6.52 -17.98
N THR A 18 15.13 -7.39 -17.98
CA THR A 18 15.80 -7.86 -16.77
C THR A 18 17.15 -7.16 -16.54
N GLN A 19 17.48 -6.17 -17.36
CA GLN A 19 18.73 -5.42 -17.21
C GLN A 19 18.67 -4.49 -16.01
N THR A 20 19.79 -4.38 -15.31
CA THR A 20 19.99 -3.37 -14.27
C THR A 20 19.81 -1.97 -14.83
N ALA A 21 19.24 -1.09 -14.03
CA ALA A 21 18.88 0.27 -14.37
C ALA A 21 17.84 0.42 -15.49
N ALA A 22 17.12 -0.65 -15.84
CA ALA A 22 15.97 -0.52 -16.73
C ALA A 22 14.88 0.36 -16.09
N PRO A 23 14.26 1.28 -16.85
CA PRO A 23 13.28 2.21 -16.31
C PRO A 23 11.98 1.50 -15.92
N VAL A 24 11.30 2.04 -14.91
CA VAL A 24 9.97 1.58 -14.48
C VAL A 24 8.93 2.60 -14.93
N VAL A 25 7.92 2.12 -15.64
CA VAL A 25 6.94 2.91 -16.39
C VAL A 25 5.51 2.48 -16.07
N GLN A 26 4.53 3.25 -16.56
CA GLN A 26 3.16 2.78 -16.66
C GLN A 26 2.93 2.16 -18.02
N ALA A 27 2.36 0.96 -18.04
CA ALA A 27 2.03 0.24 -19.27
C ALA A 27 0.63 -0.40 -19.17
N ILE A 28 0.04 -0.72 -20.31
CA ILE A 28 -1.21 -1.48 -20.37
C ILE A 28 -1.05 -2.75 -19.52
N CYS A 29 -1.99 -2.97 -18.61
CA CYS A 29 -2.00 -4.16 -17.78
C CYS A 29 -2.13 -5.43 -18.62
N ARG A 30 -1.23 -6.38 -18.41
CA ARG A 30 -1.16 -7.70 -19.04
C ARG A 30 -0.82 -8.72 -17.94
N GLN A 31 -0.98 -10.00 -18.24
CA GLN A 31 -0.50 -11.07 -17.36
C GLN A 31 1.02 -11.27 -17.53
N SER A 32 1.80 -10.24 -17.20
CA SER A 32 3.26 -10.25 -17.36
C SER A 32 3.95 -10.15 -16.01
N GLU A 33 4.99 -10.96 -15.82
CA GLU A 33 5.82 -10.94 -14.61
C GLU A 33 6.55 -9.60 -14.42
N ALA A 34 6.83 -8.85 -15.49
CA ALA A 34 7.42 -7.52 -15.38
C ALA A 34 6.47 -6.48 -14.74
N GLN A 35 5.19 -6.82 -14.59
CA GLN A 35 4.14 -6.01 -13.94
C GLN A 35 3.75 -6.53 -12.56
N TYR A 36 4.36 -7.63 -12.14
CA TYR A 36 4.15 -8.22 -10.84
C TYR A 36 5.29 -7.82 -9.92
N TRP A 37 4.92 -7.51 -8.68
CA TRP A 37 5.82 -6.98 -7.67
C TRP A 37 5.53 -7.68 -6.36
N HIS A 38 6.58 -8.22 -5.73
CA HIS A 38 6.56 -8.64 -4.34
C HIS A 38 6.84 -7.43 -3.45
N LEU A 39 6.15 -7.38 -2.31
CA LEU A 39 6.38 -6.39 -1.28
C LEU A 39 7.03 -7.13 -0.12
N GLU A 40 8.33 -6.92 0.05
CA GLU A 40 9.14 -7.61 1.06
C GLU A 40 9.48 -6.61 2.17
N GLU A 41 9.09 -6.93 3.40
CA GLU A 41 9.34 -6.08 4.55
C GLU A 41 10.83 -6.07 4.91
N HIS A 42 11.38 -4.88 5.14
CA HIS A 42 12.73 -4.63 5.60
C HIS A 42 12.68 -3.71 6.84
N PRO A 43 13.63 -3.79 7.79
CA PRO A 43 13.62 -2.91 8.98
C PRO A 43 13.49 -1.40 8.67
N ASP A 44 14.07 -0.96 7.55
CA ASP A 44 14.08 0.45 7.13
C ASP A 44 12.96 0.82 6.12
N GLY A 45 12.14 -0.14 5.69
CA GLY A 45 11.06 0.11 4.72
C GLY A 45 10.56 -1.13 4.01
N THR A 46 10.21 -1.02 2.73
CA THR A 46 9.74 -2.16 1.92
C THR A 46 10.54 -2.24 0.63
N TRP A 47 11.09 -3.42 0.34
CA TRP A 47 11.57 -3.73 -1.00
C TRP A 47 10.38 -4.01 -1.90
N VAL A 48 10.34 -3.34 -3.05
CA VAL A 48 9.35 -3.58 -4.11
C VAL A 48 10.07 -4.37 -5.20
N VAL A 49 10.00 -5.69 -5.13
CA VAL A 49 10.81 -6.59 -5.95
C VAL A 49 10.04 -7.03 -7.17
N ASN A 50 10.60 -6.83 -8.37
CA ASN A 50 9.98 -7.26 -9.60
C ASN A 50 10.03 -8.79 -9.75
N VAL A 51 8.92 -9.42 -10.13
CA VAL A 51 8.85 -10.89 -10.26
C VAL A 51 9.68 -11.41 -11.43
N ASN A 52 9.73 -10.70 -12.55
CA ASN A 52 10.44 -11.14 -13.76
C ASN A 52 11.97 -11.09 -13.59
N SER A 53 12.49 -10.03 -12.96
CA SER A 53 13.93 -9.80 -12.86
C SER A 53 14.54 -10.13 -11.50
N GLY A 54 13.73 -10.24 -10.44
CA GLY A 54 14.20 -10.36 -9.05
C GLY A 54 14.90 -9.09 -8.53
N GLN A 55 14.80 -7.97 -9.25
CA GLN A 55 15.43 -6.70 -8.89
C GLN A 55 14.45 -5.77 -8.16
N CYS A 56 14.99 -4.90 -7.33
CA CYS A 56 14.24 -3.95 -6.51
C CYS A 56 13.96 -2.66 -7.28
N LEU A 57 12.80 -2.06 -7.04
CA LEU A 57 12.50 -0.68 -7.41
C LEU A 57 13.49 0.25 -6.69
N ALA A 58 14.17 1.13 -7.42
CA ALA A 58 15.24 1.95 -6.86
C ALA A 58 15.26 3.36 -7.44
N ALA A 59 15.69 4.33 -6.62
CA ALA A 59 16.09 5.64 -7.11
C ALA A 59 17.53 5.56 -7.64
N PRO A 60 17.80 5.81 -8.93
CA PRO A 60 19.13 5.67 -9.51
C PRO A 60 20.20 6.47 -8.76
N ALA A 61 21.35 5.84 -8.52
CA ALA A 61 22.53 6.46 -7.91
C ALA A 61 22.24 7.16 -6.56
N ALA A 62 21.29 6.64 -5.78
CA ALA A 62 20.82 7.23 -4.53
C ALA A 62 20.38 8.70 -4.65
N SER A 63 19.84 9.07 -5.82
CA SER A 63 19.39 10.43 -6.08
C SER A 63 18.31 10.88 -5.10
N THR A 64 18.50 12.07 -4.54
CA THR A 64 17.49 12.79 -3.75
C THR A 64 16.79 13.88 -4.55
N ASP A 65 17.11 14.01 -5.84
CA ASP A 65 16.59 15.07 -6.69
C ASP A 65 15.12 14.81 -7.03
N ALA A 66 14.31 15.87 -6.99
CA ALA A 66 12.93 15.80 -7.44
C ALA A 66 12.86 15.40 -8.92
N LEU A 67 11.79 14.68 -9.27
CA LEU A 67 11.54 14.20 -10.64
C LEU A 67 12.57 13.17 -11.15
N THR A 68 13.39 12.60 -10.27
CA THR A 68 14.22 11.44 -10.62
C THR A 68 13.35 10.31 -11.17
N GLU A 69 13.69 9.80 -12.34
CA GLU A 69 13.04 8.64 -12.93
C GLU A 69 13.46 7.37 -12.18
N ILE A 70 12.50 6.52 -11.85
CA ILE A 70 12.72 5.31 -11.06
C ILE A 70 13.11 4.14 -11.98
N ASN A 71 14.04 3.31 -11.52
CA ASN A 71 14.51 2.14 -12.24
C ASN A 71 14.35 0.86 -11.40
N GLN A 72 14.78 -0.27 -11.98
CA GLN A 72 15.11 -1.47 -11.22
C GLN A 72 16.63 -1.59 -11.01
N TYR A 73 17.03 -2.12 -9.86
CA TYR A 73 18.44 -2.38 -9.54
C TYR A 73 18.57 -3.65 -8.68
N PRO A 74 19.70 -4.38 -8.71
CA PRO A 74 19.92 -5.49 -7.80
C PRO A 74 19.61 -5.09 -6.34
N CYS A 75 18.75 -5.88 -5.70
CA CYS A 75 18.38 -5.65 -4.31
C CYS A 75 19.64 -5.64 -3.42
N GLY A 76 19.63 -4.76 -2.44
CA GLY A 76 20.76 -4.54 -1.54
C GLY A 76 20.35 -3.58 -0.43
N ASP A 77 21.19 -3.51 0.60
CA ASP A 77 20.90 -2.78 1.84
C ASP A 77 21.19 -1.27 1.69
N TYR A 78 20.56 -0.63 0.70
CA TYR A 78 20.73 0.78 0.39
C TYR A 78 19.41 1.54 0.59
N PRO A 79 19.42 2.72 1.24
CA PRO A 79 18.21 3.49 1.51
C PRO A 79 17.37 3.82 0.27
N ASP A 80 18.00 3.99 -0.89
CA ASP A 80 17.36 4.28 -2.18
C ASP A 80 16.58 3.09 -2.78
N HIS A 81 16.64 1.91 -2.15
CA HIS A 81 15.87 0.73 -2.52
C HIS A 81 14.63 0.52 -1.63
N TYR A 82 14.47 1.29 -0.55
CA TYR A 82 13.37 1.13 0.39
C TYR A 82 12.24 2.12 0.10
N TRP A 83 11.01 1.61 0.13
CA TRP A 83 9.80 2.41 -0.10
C TRP A 83 8.86 2.31 1.09
N HIS A 84 8.24 3.43 1.45
CA HIS A 84 7.10 3.43 2.36
C HIS A 84 5.79 3.44 1.57
N LEU A 85 4.91 2.48 1.85
CA LEU A 85 3.60 2.38 1.24
C LEU A 85 2.57 3.05 2.14
N GLU A 86 2.23 4.29 1.82
CA GLU A 86 1.26 5.06 2.60
C GLU A 86 -0.16 4.88 2.05
N GLY A 87 -0.98 4.15 2.80
CA GLY A 87 -2.42 4.08 2.55
C GLY A 87 -3.10 5.37 2.99
N HIS A 88 -3.23 6.34 2.09
CA HIS A 88 -4.04 7.52 2.35
C HIS A 88 -5.52 7.17 2.27
N CYS A 89 -6.17 7.00 3.43
CA CYS A 89 -7.62 7.09 3.51
C CYS A 89 -7.97 8.59 3.50
N PRO A 90 -8.73 9.12 2.52
CA PRO A 90 -9.21 10.48 2.61
C PRO A 90 -10.18 10.58 3.80
N PHE A 91 -9.72 11.20 4.89
CA PHE A 91 -10.62 11.56 5.99
C PHE A 91 -11.76 12.44 5.46
N PRO A 92 -13.04 12.20 5.78
CA PRO A 92 -14.03 13.25 5.67
C PRO A 92 -13.62 14.42 6.58
N PRO A 93 -13.74 15.69 6.15
CA PRO A 93 -13.35 16.82 7.00
C PRO A 93 -14.15 16.79 8.31
N MET A 94 -13.47 16.61 9.44
CA MET A 94 -14.08 16.76 10.77
C MET A 94 -14.35 18.25 11.02
N THR A 95 -15.52 18.74 10.61
CA THR A 95 -16.13 19.89 11.29
C THR A 95 -17.41 19.44 11.96
N ARG A 96 -17.30 19.04 13.23
CA ARG A 96 -18.41 19.18 14.18
C ARG A 96 -17.88 19.18 15.61
N SER A 97 -17.94 20.36 16.22
CA SER A 97 -17.76 20.57 17.64
C SER A 97 -18.87 19.83 18.39
N PHE A 98 -18.51 18.91 19.28
CA PHE A 98 -19.47 18.29 20.21
C PHE A 98 -19.38 19.01 21.56
N SER A 99 -20.49 19.62 21.98
CA SER A 99 -20.66 20.18 23.33
C SER A 99 -20.74 19.06 24.35
N SER A 100 -19.95 19.15 25.42
CA SER A 100 -19.78 18.07 26.39
C SER A 100 -20.98 17.92 27.31
N SER A 101 -21.55 16.71 27.38
CA SER A 101 -22.01 16.13 28.64
C SER A 101 -22.12 14.61 28.52
N ALA A 102 -21.34 13.93 29.36
CA ALA A 102 -21.42 12.52 29.74
C ALA A 102 -20.93 11.45 28.75
N VAL A 103 -19.63 11.13 28.82
CA VAL A 103 -19.15 9.74 28.96
C VAL A 103 -17.91 9.74 29.86
N ARG A 104 -17.98 9.04 31.00
CA ARG A 104 -16.82 8.69 31.85
C ARG A 104 -16.37 7.28 31.49
N GLY A 105 -15.05 7.06 31.42
CA GLY A 105 -14.44 5.73 31.48
C GLY A 105 -14.01 5.13 30.15
N LEU A 106 -13.02 5.74 29.50
CA LEU A 106 -12.17 5.06 28.50
C LEU A 106 -10.71 5.39 28.86
N THR A 107 -9.99 4.44 29.43
CA THR A 107 -8.52 4.53 29.51
C THR A 107 -7.94 4.23 28.14
N ARG A 108 -6.97 5.05 27.73
CA ARG A 108 -6.31 5.04 26.43
C ARG A 108 -5.62 3.69 26.20
N ALA A 109 -6.12 2.93 25.25
CA ALA A 109 -5.40 1.81 24.67
C ALA A 109 -4.88 2.28 23.31
N ASP A 110 -3.56 2.33 23.20
CA ASP A 110 -2.88 2.43 21.94
C ASP A 110 -3.34 1.26 21.05
N SER A 111 -3.48 1.52 19.74
CA SER A 111 -3.85 0.58 18.68
C SER A 111 -5.35 0.19 18.54
N TRP A 112 -5.95 0.68 17.45
CA TRP A 112 -7.14 0.20 16.72
C TRP A 112 -8.41 -0.10 17.54
N GLY A 113 -9.25 0.91 17.76
CA GLY A 113 -10.54 0.80 18.47
C GLY A 113 -11.66 0.15 17.64
N TRP A 114 -12.39 -0.76 18.28
CA TRP A 114 -13.60 -1.40 17.76
C TRP A 114 -14.77 -0.40 17.62
N VAL A 115 -15.52 -0.48 16.53
CA VAL A 115 -16.88 0.10 16.46
C VAL A 115 -17.89 -1.01 16.73
N LEU A 116 -18.63 -0.90 17.83
CA LEU A 116 -19.84 -1.68 18.05
C LEU A 116 -21.00 -1.01 17.32
N SER A 117 -21.44 -1.58 16.20
CA SER A 117 -22.72 -1.21 15.60
C SER A 117 -23.85 -1.79 16.46
N ALA A 118 -24.46 -0.97 17.31
CA ALA A 118 -25.73 -1.31 17.94
C ALA A 118 -26.85 -1.28 16.88
N GLY A 119 -26.98 -2.36 16.11
CA GLY A 119 -28.14 -2.60 15.27
C GLY A 119 -29.25 -3.24 16.09
N SER A 120 -30.29 -2.47 16.43
CA SER A 120 -31.54 -3.04 16.97
C SER A 120 -32.23 -3.86 15.87
N GLY A 121 -32.03 -5.18 15.86
CA GLY A 121 -32.70 -6.11 14.95
C GLY A 121 -32.85 -7.48 15.58
N ARG A 122 -34.08 -8.00 15.63
CA ARG A 122 -34.47 -9.23 16.36
C ARG A 122 -33.88 -10.51 15.73
N PHE A 123 -33.67 -11.48 16.61
CA PHE A 123 -33.14 -12.84 16.39
C PHE A 123 -33.80 -13.63 15.23
N GLY A 124 -32.96 -14.28 14.41
CA GLY A 124 -33.31 -15.33 13.46
C GLY A 124 -32.05 -16.15 13.10
N GLN A 125 -32.17 -17.47 13.10
CA GLN A 125 -31.09 -18.48 13.10
C GLN A 125 -30.14 -18.46 11.90
N GLY A 126 -28.90 -18.94 12.09
CA GLY A 126 -28.02 -19.42 11.01
C GLY A 126 -26.54 -19.03 11.14
N GLY A 127 -25.66 -20.02 11.30
CA GLY A 127 -24.22 -19.84 11.53
C GLY A 127 -23.41 -19.31 10.34
N GLY A 128 -22.19 -18.85 10.65
CA GLY A 128 -21.15 -18.51 9.69
C GLY A 128 -20.21 -17.44 10.22
N VAL A 129 -19.08 -17.84 10.81
CA VAL A 129 -17.95 -16.94 11.08
C VAL A 129 -17.42 -16.45 9.74
N ARG A 130 -17.71 -15.19 9.39
CA ARG A 130 -17.09 -14.50 8.26
C ARG A 130 -15.81 -13.84 8.76
N GLY A 131 -14.71 -14.15 8.08
CA GLY A 131 -13.38 -13.62 8.36
C GLY A 131 -13.37 -12.09 8.33
N LEU A 132 -12.65 -11.51 9.29
CA LEU A 132 -12.35 -10.09 9.35
C LEU A 132 -11.42 -9.74 8.19
N HIS A 133 -11.94 -9.14 7.13
CA HIS A 133 -11.12 -8.42 6.16
C HIS A 133 -11.17 -6.94 6.49
N LYS A 134 -10.00 -6.33 6.71
CA LYS A 134 -9.88 -4.89 6.87
C LYS A 134 -10.06 -4.24 5.49
N GLY A 135 -11.21 -3.61 5.27
CA GLY A 135 -11.41 -2.68 4.16
C GLY A 135 -11.22 -1.24 4.63
N CYS A 136 -10.71 -0.38 3.76
CA CYS A 136 -10.92 1.06 3.87
C CYS A 136 -12.37 1.35 3.45
N GLU A 137 -13.15 2.00 4.31
CA GLU A 137 -14.40 2.66 3.93
C GLU A 137 -14.11 3.92 3.11
#